data_AF-A0A974CY16-F1
#
_entry.id   AF-A0A974CY16-F1
#
_cell.length_a   1.000
_cell.length_b   1.000
_cell.length_c   1.000
_cell.angle_alpha   90.00
_cell.angle_beta   90.00
_cell.angle_gamma   90.00
#
_symmetry.space_group_name_H-M   'P 1'
#
loop_
_entity.id
_entity.type
_entity.pdbx_description
1 polymer ?
#
loop_
_entity_poly.entity_id
_entity_poly.type
_entity_poly.pdbx_seq_one_letter_code
_entity_poly.pdbx_strand_id
1 'polypeptide(L)' 'MEHLRMSSNFWIGLRRNPGGPWQWENGTFYTVTMSDDNENRNCAYFHGEISALDCSTPRVFICVKN' A
#
# COMPACT_ATOMS: atom_id res chain seq x y z
N MET A 1 5.24 -26.00 15.66
CA MET A 1 5.82 -25.25 14.53
C MET A 1 4.69 -25.00 13.55
N GLU A 2 3.95 -23.92 13.76
CA GLU A 2 2.88 -23.54 12.83
C GLU A 2 3.52 -22.84 11.64
N HIS A 3 3.48 -23.50 10.48
CA HIS A 3 3.77 -22.85 9.21
C HIS A 3 2.64 -21.87 8.91
N LEU A 4 2.71 -20.65 9.46
CA LEU A 4 1.92 -19.52 8.99
C LEU A 4 2.33 -19.27 7.54
N ARG A 5 1.58 -19.82 6.59
CA ARG A 5 1.49 -19.26 5.24
C ARG A 5 0.84 -17.90 5.38
N MET A 6 1.65 -16.93 5.77
CA MET A 6 1.23 -15.58 6.03
C MET A 6 0.91 -15.00 4.64
N SER A 7 -0.38 -15.00 4.26
CA SER A 7 -0.90 -14.15 3.17
C SER A 7 -0.74 -12.71 3.64
N SER A 8 0.50 -12.24 3.55
CA SER A 8 0.93 -11.14 4.39
C SER A 8 0.56 -9.84 3.70
N ASN A 9 -0.55 -9.27 4.16
CA ASN A 9 -1.06 -8.00 3.69
C ASN A 9 -0.44 -6.88 4.54
N PHE A 10 0.49 -6.13 3.97
CA PHE A 10 1.20 -5.08 4.71
C PHE A 10 0.95 -3.70 4.14
N TRP A 11 0.69 -2.72 5.00
CA TRP A 11 0.82 -1.33 4.58
C TRP A 11 2.26 -1.04 4.15
N ILE A 12 2.38 -0.26 3.08
CA ILE A 12 3.64 0.28 2.57
C ILE A 12 3.54 1.80 2.51
N GLY A 13 4.68 2.49 2.46
CA GLY A 13 4.77 3.96 2.42
C GLY A 13 4.40 4.58 1.06
N LEU A 14 3.33 4.09 0.43
CA LEU A 14 2.78 4.60 -0.82
C LEU A 14 1.33 5.05 -0.58
N ARG A 15 1.05 6.30 -0.92
CA ARG A 15 -0.27 6.92 -0.72
C ARG A 15 -0.56 7.92 -1.83
N ARG A 16 -1.81 8.38 -1.89
CA ARG A 16 -2.19 9.54 -2.69
C ARG A 16 -3.12 10.45 -1.90
N ASN A 17 -3.22 11.68 -2.36
CA ASN A 17 -4.38 12.49 -2.01
C ASN A 17 -5.59 12.05 -2.85
N PRO A 18 -6.83 12.23 -2.38
CA PRO A 18 -8.01 11.90 -3.17
C PRO A 18 -7.95 12.52 -4.57
N GLY A 19 -8.05 11.68 -5.62
CA GLY A 19 -7.94 12.09 -7.02
C GLY A 19 -6.53 12.48 -7.50
N GLY A 20 -5.51 12.40 -6.64
CA GLY A 20 -4.12 12.72 -6.95
C GLY A 20 -3.28 11.51 -7.39
N PRO A 21 -2.03 11.76 -7.82
CA PRO A 21 -1.10 10.70 -8.18
C PRO A 21 -0.60 9.94 -6.94
N TRP A 22 -0.19 8.69 -7.15
CA TRP A 22 0.48 7.88 -6.14
C TRP A 22 1.91 8.40 -5.89
N GLN A 23 2.25 8.58 -4.62
CA GLN A 23 3.52 9.16 -4.18
C GLN A 23 4.08 8.39 -2.98
N TRP A 24 5.37 8.08 -3.05
CA TRP A 24 6.13 7.52 -1.94
C TRP A 24 6.39 8.59 -0.87
N GLU A 25 6.66 8.19 0.37
CA GLU A 25 6.98 9.11 1.48
C GLU A 25 8.20 10.01 1.22
N ASN A 26 9.10 9.64 0.29
CA ASN A 26 10.24 10.48 -0.11
C ASN A 26 9.89 11.53 -1.18
N GLY A 27 8.62 11.62 -1.59
CA GLY A 27 8.12 12.55 -2.58
C GLY A 27 8.22 12.07 -4.04
N THR A 28 8.78 10.90 -4.34
CA THR A 28 8.81 10.39 -5.71
C THR A 28 7.47 9.78 -6.11
N PHE A 29 7.11 9.91 -7.39
CA PHE A 29 5.86 9.35 -7.90
C PHE A 29 5.98 7.87 -8.24
N TYR A 30 4.93 7.13 -7.94
CA TYR A 30 4.74 5.76 -8.42
C TYR A 30 3.95 5.81 -9.73
N THR A 31 4.57 5.36 -10.81
CA THR A 31 4.04 5.46 -12.18
C THR A 31 3.57 4.12 -12.75
N VAL A 32 3.60 3.05 -11.95
CA VAL A 32 3.19 1.71 -12.34
C VAL A 32 1.71 1.51 -12.02
N THR A 33 1.08 0.54 -12.69
CA THR A 33 -0.31 0.17 -12.45
C THR A 33 -0.54 -0.23 -11.00
N MET A 34 -1.68 0.21 -10.47
CA MET A 34 -2.15 -0.08 -9.13
C MET A 34 -3.35 -1.01 -9.21
N SER A 35 -3.31 -2.11 -8.46
CA SER A 35 -4.46 -3.02 -8.36
C SER A 35 -5.53 -2.40 -7.44
N ASP A 36 -6.80 -2.72 -7.69
CA ASP A 36 -7.94 -2.20 -6.92
C ASP A 36 -8.02 -0.66 -6.86
N ASP A 37 -7.45 0.03 -7.85
CA ASP A 37 -7.39 1.47 -7.89
C ASP A 37 -8.79 2.09 -7.99
N ASN A 38 -9.22 2.73 -6.90
CA ASN A 38 -10.51 3.38 -6.76
C ASN A 38 -10.33 4.73 -6.07
N GLU A 39 -10.99 5.78 -6.54
CA GLU A 39 -10.91 7.16 -5.99
C GLU A 39 -11.08 7.28 -4.47
N ASN A 40 -11.79 6.33 -3.84
CA ASN A 40 -12.03 6.30 -2.39
C ASN A 40 -10.94 5.55 -1.60
N ARG A 41 -10.00 4.90 -2.28
CA ARG A 41 -8.90 4.11 -1.68
C ARG A 41 -7.59 4.85 -1.90
N ASN A 42 -6.99 5.35 -0.82
CA ASN A 42 -5.88 6.30 -0.89
C ASN A 42 -4.59 5.80 -0.22
N CYS A 43 -4.58 4.57 0.29
CA CYS A 43 -3.41 3.92 0.88
C CYS A 43 -3.08 2.63 0.15
N ALA A 44 -1.79 2.34 -0.02
CA ALA A 44 -1.31 1.16 -0.70
C ALA A 44 -0.87 0.07 0.28
N TYR A 45 -1.22 -1.17 -0.01
CA TYR A 45 -0.71 -2.33 0.70
C TYR A 45 -0.11 -3.35 -0.27
N PHE A 46 0.77 -4.20 0.25
CA PHE A 46 1.38 -5.30 -0.50
C PHE A 46 0.78 -6.63 -0.09
N HIS A 47 0.37 -7.44 -1.06
CA HIS A 47 -0.14 -8.81 -0.85
C HIS A 47 0.28 -9.79 -1.97
N GLY A 48 1.51 -9.64 -2.46
CA GLY A 48 2.00 -10.29 -3.69
C GLY A 48 1.99 -9.35 -4.89
N GLU A 49 1.18 -8.31 -4.82
CA GLU A 49 1.17 -7.14 -5.69
C GLU A 49 0.85 -5.89 -4.85
N ILE A 50 1.03 -4.70 -5.44
CA ILE A 50 0.66 -3.43 -4.80
C ILE A 50 -0.79 -3.12 -5.16
N SER A 51 -1.64 -2.99 -4.15
CA SER A 51 -3.08 -2.77 -4.28
C SER A 51 -3.55 -1.60 -3.42
N ALA A 52 -4.60 -0.92 -3.84
CA ALA A 52 -5.20 0.21 -3.14
C ALA A 52 -6.25 -0.25 -2.12
N LEU A 53 -6.30 0.40 -0.96
CA LEU A 53 -7.30 0.13 0.06
C LEU A 53 -7.65 1.40 0.86
N ASP A 54 -8.76 1.33 1.58
CA ASP A 54 -9.15 2.33 2.57
C ASP A 54 -8.11 2.40 3.70
N CYS A 55 -7.58 3.60 3.94
CA CYS A 55 -6.53 3.90 4.92
C CYS A 55 -6.91 3.57 6.37
N SER A 56 -8.20 3.53 6.70
CA SER A 56 -8.68 3.21 8.05
C SER A 56 -8.66 1.72 8.37
N THR A 57 -8.41 0.85 7.37
CA THR A 57 -8.37 -0.59 7.56
C THR A 57 -7.18 -1.01 8.45
N PRO A 58 -7.39 -1.67 9.60
CA PRO A 58 -6.28 -2.12 10.44
C PRO A 58 -5.41 -3.16 9.72
N ARG A 59 -4.11 -2.89 9.59
CA ARG A 59 -3.12 -3.86 9.09
C ARG A 59 -1.75 -3.63 9.72
N VAL A 60 -0.92 -4.66 9.68
CA VAL A 60 0.52 -4.55 9.93
C VAL A 60 1.19 -3.74 8.82
N PHE A 61 2.33 -3.12 9.13
CA PHE A 61 3.07 -2.25 8.21
C PHE A 61 4.55 -2.62 8.14
N ILE A 62 5.18 -2.30 7.01
CA ILE A 62 6.63 -2.45 6.83
C ILE A 62 7.28 -1.08 7.00
N CYS A 63 8.30 -1.00 7.85
CA CYS A 63 9.19 0.15 7.93
C CYS A 63 10.47 -0.10 7.12
N VAL A 64 10.97 0.97 6.50
CA VAL A 64 12.30 1.00 5.90
C VAL A 64 13.03 2.22 6.45
N LYS A 65 14.31 2.05 6.75
CA LYS A 65 15.22 3.13 7.14
C LYS A 65 16.46 3.02 6.28
N ASN A 66 16.93 4.17 5.79
CA ASN A 66 18.23 4.30 5.12
C ASN A 66 19.36 4.49 6.13
#